data_AF-A0A538RFQ0-F1
#
_entry.id   AF-A0A538RFQ0-F1
#
_cell.length_a   1.000
_cell.length_b   1.000
_cell.length_c   1.000
_cell.angle_alpha   90.00
_cell.angle_beta   90.00
_cell.angle_gamma   90.00
#
_symmetry.space_group_name_H-M   'P 1'
#
loop_
_entity.id
_entity.type
_entity.pdbx_description
1 polymer ?
#
loop_
_entity_poly.entity_id
_entity_poly.type
_entity_poly.pdbx_seq_one_letter_code
_entity_poly.pdbx_strand_id
1 'polypeptide(L)'
;MTLNVGIVGCGLISEAHIKAWQKTPGFTVRGVIDTNAEQARKRAGEFKIATVYDRLDQLIAECDVVDVCTPPQSHAAIAQQAVAGGRHLVMEKPVVTDVADWDRLARSVSDAKTRLCVIHNAKFLRSVQMAKRWVEDGRIGEVIRVHREFLTHASVDRMLVGEGHWSHRLPGGRWFETMPHELYLTHWFAGPLELASVTALRTPSAPPGARADEVVVVLRGERCIGTFQFSANCQQNRRTLTIQGTTGRIAVDMLSDFAHLSTQTDGRLKRAVGGAILDAGQTLLRAAPDRGRYGLQRLQGLQSPHLRIIQSLGKSLQGLGEEPTPFAEVDYAIRLGDKIAREIDRQVERGSV
;
A
#
# COMPACT_ATOMS: atom_id res chain seq x y z
N MET A 1 5.99 29.29 5.12
CA MET A 1 6.19 28.69 6.46
C MET A 1 6.65 27.26 6.25
N THR A 2 7.71 26.82 6.93
CA THR A 2 8.19 25.43 6.86
C THR A 2 7.53 24.64 7.99
N LEU A 3 6.96 23.48 7.68
CA LEU A 3 6.31 22.60 8.65
C LEU A 3 7.31 21.59 9.23
N ASN A 4 7.23 21.37 10.53
CA ASN A 4 8.06 20.40 11.25
C ASN A 4 7.42 19.01 11.24
N VAL A 5 8.20 18.00 10.90
CA VAL A 5 7.79 16.60 10.84
C VAL A 5 8.50 15.83 11.96
N GLY A 6 7.72 15.11 12.77
CA GLY A 6 8.22 14.17 13.76
C GLY A 6 8.02 12.73 13.30
N ILE A 7 9.09 11.93 13.30
CA ILE A 7 9.03 10.51 12.93
C ILE A 7 8.87 9.64 14.18
N VAL A 8 7.82 8.83 14.23
CA VAL A 8 7.56 7.88 15.32
C VAL A 8 7.83 6.48 14.81
N GLY A 9 8.87 5.82 15.35
CA GLY A 9 9.38 4.54 14.88
C GLY A 9 10.55 4.70 13.92
N CYS A 10 11.71 4.18 14.32
CA CYS A 10 12.99 4.28 13.60
C CYS A 10 13.40 2.96 12.91
N GLY A 11 12.44 2.06 12.69
CA GLY A 11 12.62 0.78 12.00
C GLY A 11 12.94 0.90 10.51
N LEU A 12 12.80 -0.20 9.77
CA LEU A 12 13.25 -0.28 8.37
C LEU A 12 12.54 0.71 7.43
N ILE A 13 11.23 0.92 7.62
CA ILE A 13 10.42 1.76 6.71
C ILE A 13 10.68 3.27 6.90
N SER A 14 11.10 3.69 8.10
CA SER A 14 11.33 5.10 8.42
C SER A 14 12.38 5.75 7.52
N GLU A 15 13.33 4.96 7.01
CA GLU A 15 14.31 5.41 6.02
C GLU A 15 13.66 5.99 4.76
N ALA A 16 12.65 5.30 4.22
CA ALA A 16 11.96 5.75 3.01
C ALA A 16 11.18 7.04 3.26
N HIS A 17 10.59 7.17 4.46
CA HIS A 17 9.83 8.35 4.88
C HIS A 17 10.74 9.54 5.12
N ILE A 18 11.83 9.38 5.88
CA ILE A 18 12.80 10.45 6.14
C ILE A 18 13.40 10.96 4.84
N LYS A 19 13.83 10.07 3.94
CA LYS A 19 14.33 10.45 2.61
C LYS A 19 13.29 11.19 1.79
N ALA A 20 12.01 10.84 1.93
CA ALA A 20 10.92 11.50 1.23
C ALA A 20 10.67 12.91 1.78
N TRP A 21 10.61 13.07 3.11
CA TRP A 21 10.45 14.36 3.77
C TRP A 21 11.60 15.32 3.49
N GLN A 22 12.85 14.85 3.59
CA GLN A 22 14.03 15.68 3.28
C GLN A 22 14.08 16.16 1.82
N LYS A 23 13.37 15.49 0.92
CA LYS A 23 13.24 15.87 -0.51
C LYS A 23 11.93 16.60 -0.82
N THR A 24 11.11 16.89 0.19
CA THR A 24 9.81 17.55 0.00
C THR A 24 9.91 19.01 0.47
N PRO A 25 9.81 19.99 -0.46
CA PRO A 25 9.91 21.40 -0.10
C PRO A 25 8.84 21.85 0.90
N GLY A 26 9.22 22.74 1.82
CA GLY A 26 8.32 23.28 2.84
C GLY A 26 8.19 22.41 4.09
N PHE A 27 8.99 21.34 4.22
CA PHE A 27 9.00 20.47 5.38
C PHE A 27 10.42 20.29 5.93
N THR A 28 10.53 20.04 7.23
CA THR A 28 11.79 19.69 7.90
C THR A 28 11.56 18.55 8.87
N VAL A 29 12.37 17.50 8.80
CA VAL A 29 12.35 16.42 9.80
C VAL A 29 12.99 16.96 11.07
N ARG A 30 12.14 17.33 12.04
CA ARG A 30 12.52 18.01 13.29
C ARG A 30 13.20 17.04 14.25
N GLY A 31 12.61 15.86 14.42
CA GLY A 31 13.16 14.83 15.28
C GLY A 31 12.51 13.48 15.10
N VAL A 32 13.07 12.50 15.81
CA VAL A 32 12.63 11.11 15.79
C VAL A 32 12.43 10.57 17.20
N ILE A 33 11.61 9.53 17.33
CA ILE A 33 11.45 8.75 18.56
C ILE A 33 11.35 7.26 18.21
N ASP A 34 11.88 6.41 19.07
CA ASP A 34 11.67 4.96 19.05
C ASP A 34 11.74 4.42 20.47
N THR A 35 10.97 3.37 20.76
CA THR A 35 11.10 2.61 22.02
C THR A 35 12.50 2.05 22.26
N ASN A 36 13.26 1.83 21.19
CA ASN A 36 14.68 1.51 21.22
C ASN A 36 15.51 2.78 20.97
N ALA A 37 16.02 3.37 22.05
CA ALA A 37 16.80 4.61 22.01
C ALA A 37 18.07 4.51 21.15
N GLU A 38 18.69 3.33 21.04
CA GLU A 38 19.84 3.12 20.17
C GLU A 38 19.45 3.23 18.69
N GLN A 39 18.32 2.64 18.29
CA GLN A 39 17.80 2.75 16.93
C GLN A 39 17.40 4.19 16.60
N ALA A 40 16.81 4.92 17.54
CA ALA A 40 16.49 6.33 17.36
C ALA A 40 17.74 7.19 17.13
N ARG A 41 18.78 7.01 17.98
CA ARG A 41 20.07 7.71 17.82
C ARG A 41 20.76 7.36 16.51
N LYS A 42 20.79 6.07 16.14
CA LYS A 42 21.36 5.60 14.88
C LYS A 42 20.67 6.27 13.70
N ARG A 43 19.34 6.22 13.65
CA ARG A 43 18.55 6.79 12.55
C ARG A 43 18.71 8.31 12.47
N ALA A 44 18.73 9.01 13.61
CA ALA A 44 19.00 10.44 13.64
C ALA A 44 20.39 10.78 13.10
N GLY A 45 21.42 10.01 13.46
CA GLY A 45 22.78 10.17 12.94
C GLY A 45 22.89 9.94 11.43
N GLU A 46 22.29 8.86 10.91
CA GLU A 46 22.26 8.52 9.48
C GLU A 46 21.70 9.66 8.61
N PHE A 47 20.67 10.34 9.10
CA PHE A 47 19.93 11.37 8.36
C PHE A 47 20.20 12.79 8.83
N LYS A 48 21.13 12.99 9.78
CA LYS A 48 21.47 14.30 10.37
C LYS A 48 20.24 15.03 10.94
N ILE A 49 19.39 14.29 11.64
CA ILE A 49 18.18 14.82 12.28
C ILE A 49 18.58 15.43 13.63
N ALA A 50 18.10 16.63 13.92
CA ALA A 50 18.59 17.45 15.02
C ALA A 50 18.25 16.90 16.42
N THR A 51 17.09 16.23 16.56
CA THR A 51 16.56 15.86 17.88
C THR A 51 16.13 14.39 17.93
N VAL A 52 16.55 13.71 18.99
CA VAL A 52 16.00 12.41 19.40
C VAL A 52 15.18 12.68 20.66
N TYR A 53 13.88 12.37 20.61
CA TYR A 53 12.98 12.57 21.75
C TYR A 53 12.88 11.29 22.58
N ASP A 54 12.80 11.45 23.90
CA ASP A 54 12.59 10.34 24.84
C ASP A 54 11.10 10.07 25.10
N ARG A 55 10.24 11.08 24.88
CA ARG A 55 8.80 10.99 25.10
C ARG A 55 8.01 11.48 23.89
N LEU A 56 6.91 10.79 23.61
CA LEU A 56 6.06 11.08 22.44
C LEU A 56 5.40 12.47 22.53
N ASP A 57 4.98 12.89 23.71
CA ASP A 57 4.34 14.20 23.93
C ASP A 57 5.29 15.37 23.63
N GLN A 58 6.58 15.22 23.92
CA GLN A 58 7.61 16.22 23.57
C GLN A 58 7.76 16.37 22.04
N LEU A 59 7.78 15.25 21.31
CA LEU A 59 7.80 15.26 19.85
C LEU A 59 6.54 15.92 19.28
N ILE A 60 5.36 15.56 19.82
CA ILE A 60 4.07 16.13 19.39
C ILE A 60 4.01 17.63 19.67
N ALA A 61 4.62 18.14 20.73
CA ALA A 61 4.64 19.56 21.05
C ALA A 61 5.41 20.41 20.02
N GLU A 62 6.43 19.84 19.37
CA GLU A 62 7.34 20.56 18.46
C GLU A 62 7.12 20.30 16.97
N CYS A 63 6.15 19.47 16.59
CA CYS A 63 5.90 19.08 15.19
C CYS A 63 4.50 19.49 14.72
N ASP A 64 4.36 19.79 13.44
CA ASP A 64 3.08 20.05 12.77
C ASP A 64 2.49 18.77 12.17
N VAL A 65 3.37 17.87 11.74
CA VAL A 65 3.03 16.56 11.17
C VAL A 65 3.70 15.45 11.98
N VAL A 66 2.94 14.41 12.33
CA VAL A 66 3.45 13.19 12.97
C VAL A 66 3.37 12.05 11.95
N ASP A 67 4.52 11.47 11.62
CA ASP A 67 4.66 10.34 10.70
C ASP A 67 4.90 9.04 11.47
N VAL A 68 3.90 8.17 11.48
CA VAL A 68 3.85 6.93 12.25
C VAL A 68 4.36 5.76 11.42
N CYS A 69 5.60 5.36 11.69
CA CYS A 69 6.35 4.29 11.03
C CYS A 69 6.52 3.03 11.92
N THR A 70 5.75 2.92 13.01
CA THR A 70 5.80 1.79 13.95
C THR A 70 5.04 0.57 13.42
N PRO A 71 5.10 -0.59 14.09
CA PRO A 71 4.19 -1.71 13.81
C PRO A 71 2.71 -1.35 14.09
N PRO A 72 1.75 -1.94 13.35
CA PRO A 72 0.33 -1.56 13.37
C PRO A 72 -0.34 -1.57 14.73
N GLN A 73 0.10 -2.44 15.65
CA GLN A 73 -0.49 -2.57 17.00
C GLN A 73 -0.40 -1.27 17.82
N SER A 74 0.53 -0.37 17.48
CA SER A 74 0.74 0.89 18.20
C SER A 74 0.15 2.11 17.48
N HIS A 75 -0.30 1.96 16.24
CA HIS A 75 -0.72 3.06 15.37
C HIS A 75 -1.85 3.88 15.97
N ALA A 76 -2.94 3.22 16.38
CA ALA A 76 -4.13 3.89 16.89
C ALA A 76 -3.81 4.76 18.12
N ALA A 77 -3.07 4.23 19.09
CA ALA A 77 -2.73 4.96 20.32
C ALA A 77 -1.83 6.18 20.06
N ILE A 78 -0.86 6.06 19.14
CA ILE A 78 0.02 7.17 18.74
C ILE A 78 -0.78 8.23 17.97
N ALA A 79 -1.59 7.80 17.01
CA ALA A 79 -2.39 8.68 16.16
C ALA A 79 -3.41 9.50 16.98
N GLN A 80 -4.07 8.88 17.96
CA GLN A 80 -4.97 9.57 18.87
C GLN A 80 -4.28 10.68 19.66
N GLN A 81 -3.08 10.41 20.20
CA GLN A 81 -2.30 11.43 20.92
C GLN A 81 -1.88 12.59 20.01
N ALA A 82 -1.44 12.30 18.79
CA ALA A 82 -1.03 13.31 17.83
C ALA A 82 -2.22 14.18 17.38
N VAL A 83 -3.39 13.59 17.13
CA VAL A 83 -4.61 14.31 16.76
C VAL A 83 -5.14 15.15 17.92
N ALA A 84 -5.09 14.65 19.16
CA ALA A 84 -5.41 15.42 20.35
C ALA A 84 -4.50 16.65 20.52
N GLY A 85 -3.24 16.55 20.07
CA GLY A 85 -2.32 17.68 19.97
C GLY A 85 -2.54 18.60 18.75
N GLY A 86 -3.58 18.37 17.95
CA GLY A 86 -3.91 19.14 16.75
C GLY A 86 -2.97 18.89 15.56
N ARG A 87 -2.25 17.76 15.53
CA ARG A 87 -1.23 17.49 14.50
C ARG A 87 -1.79 16.72 13.32
N HIS A 88 -1.26 17.01 12.14
CA HIS A 88 -1.54 16.22 10.94
C HIS A 88 -0.86 14.85 11.03
N LEU A 89 -1.48 13.84 10.42
CA LEU A 89 -1.01 12.47 10.47
C LEU A 89 -0.53 11.97 9.11
N VAL A 90 0.62 11.31 9.13
CA VAL A 90 1.01 10.33 8.13
C VAL A 90 1.10 8.97 8.81
N MET A 91 0.48 7.95 8.24
CA MET A 91 0.43 6.63 8.85
C MET A 91 0.77 5.55 7.84
N GLU A 92 1.67 4.65 8.24
CA GLU A 92 1.83 3.38 7.54
C GLU A 92 0.56 2.53 7.59
N LYS A 93 0.46 1.58 6.66
CA LYS A 93 -0.63 0.60 6.62
C LYS A 93 -0.20 -0.72 7.29
N PRO A 94 -1.15 -1.53 7.80
CA PRO A 94 -2.54 -1.19 8.10
C PRO A 94 -2.66 -0.13 9.19
N VAL A 95 -3.61 0.81 9.03
CA VAL A 95 -3.78 1.98 9.92
C VAL A 95 -4.18 1.57 11.35
N VAL A 96 -5.01 0.53 11.45
CA VAL A 96 -5.50 -0.05 12.69
C VAL A 96 -5.61 -1.55 12.55
N THR A 97 -5.63 -2.26 13.68
CA THR A 97 -5.91 -3.70 13.73
C THR A 97 -7.36 -4.02 14.12
N ASP A 98 -8.13 -3.01 14.55
CA ASP A 98 -9.54 -3.13 14.91
C ASP A 98 -10.32 -1.96 14.30
N VAL A 99 -11.45 -2.26 13.65
CA VAL A 99 -12.34 -1.25 13.07
C VAL A 99 -12.90 -0.26 14.11
N ALA A 100 -13.04 -0.66 15.37
CA ALA A 100 -13.47 0.23 16.45
C ALA A 100 -12.44 1.31 16.76
N ASP A 101 -11.14 1.01 16.61
CA ASP A 101 -10.07 2.02 16.71
C ASP A 101 -10.15 3.00 15.54
N TRP A 102 -10.49 2.52 14.34
CA TRP A 102 -10.72 3.38 13.19
C TRP A 102 -11.90 4.32 13.41
N ASP A 103 -13.03 3.84 13.92
CA ASP A 103 -14.20 4.69 14.20
C ASP A 103 -13.86 5.80 15.21
N ARG A 104 -13.02 5.51 16.21
CA ARG A 104 -12.51 6.53 17.14
C ARG A 104 -11.57 7.50 16.43
N LEU A 105 -10.62 7.01 15.63
CA LEU A 105 -9.62 7.85 14.99
C LEU A 105 -10.22 8.77 13.93
N ALA A 106 -11.12 8.24 13.10
CA ALA A 106 -11.86 8.99 12.09
C ALA A 106 -12.61 10.18 12.70
N ARG A 107 -13.30 9.95 13.83
CA ARG A 107 -13.99 11.01 14.57
C ARG A 107 -13.00 12.05 15.10
N SER A 108 -11.94 11.64 15.77
CA SER A 108 -10.92 12.56 16.29
C SER A 108 -10.30 13.42 15.19
N VAL A 109 -9.96 12.83 14.03
CA VAL A 109 -9.37 13.55 12.88
C VAL A 109 -10.35 14.60 12.34
N SER A 110 -11.62 14.22 12.19
CA SER A 110 -12.69 15.13 11.76
C SER A 110 -12.87 16.29 12.75
N ASP A 111 -12.99 15.99 14.05
CA ASP A 111 -13.25 16.99 15.09
C ASP A 111 -12.08 17.97 15.26
N ALA A 112 -10.84 17.47 15.18
CA ALA A 112 -9.63 18.29 15.26
C ALA A 112 -9.32 19.05 13.95
N LYS A 113 -10.05 18.78 12.87
CA LYS A 113 -9.81 19.32 11.52
C LYS A 113 -8.37 19.11 11.03
N THR A 114 -7.77 17.98 11.43
CA THR A 114 -6.43 17.58 10.98
C THR A 114 -6.52 16.75 9.71
N ARG A 115 -5.42 16.69 8.94
CA ARG A 115 -5.32 15.82 7.77
C ARG A 115 -4.78 14.45 8.17
N LEU A 116 -5.26 13.40 7.49
CA LEU A 116 -4.76 12.05 7.61
C LEU A 116 -4.33 11.55 6.23
N CYS A 117 -3.05 11.22 6.08
CA CYS A 117 -2.53 10.56 4.90
C CYS A 117 -2.05 9.16 5.25
N VAL A 118 -2.77 8.15 4.79
CA VAL A 118 -2.32 6.76 4.86
C VAL A 118 -1.36 6.48 3.72
N ILE A 119 -0.28 5.73 3.97
CA ILE A 119 0.70 5.38 2.94
C ILE A 119 0.17 4.28 2.00
N HIS A 120 -0.72 4.66 1.08
CA HIS A 120 -1.14 3.82 -0.06
C HIS A 120 -0.14 3.92 -1.22
N ASN A 121 1.13 3.68 -0.91
CA ASN A 121 2.26 3.91 -1.81
C ASN A 121 2.16 3.20 -3.16
N ALA A 122 1.49 2.05 -3.26
CA ALA A 122 1.38 1.31 -4.52
C ALA A 122 0.56 2.07 -5.58
N LYS A 123 -0.32 3.01 -5.19
CA LYS A 123 -0.97 3.94 -6.13
C LYS A 123 0.06 4.76 -6.89
N PHE A 124 1.21 5.05 -6.27
CA PHE A 124 2.24 5.92 -6.79
C PHE A 124 3.36 5.19 -7.54
N LEU A 125 3.23 3.88 -7.75
CA LEU A 125 4.04 3.15 -8.73
C LEU A 125 3.80 3.71 -10.14
N ARG A 126 4.85 3.77 -10.97
CA ARG A 126 4.74 4.39 -12.30
C ARG A 126 3.76 3.64 -13.19
N SER A 127 3.83 2.31 -13.15
CA SER A 127 2.97 1.41 -13.90
C SER A 127 1.50 1.54 -13.50
N VAL A 128 1.21 1.70 -12.20
CA VAL A 128 -0.17 1.86 -11.70
C VAL A 128 -0.71 3.23 -12.06
N GLN A 129 0.09 4.29 -11.93
CA GLN A 129 -0.27 5.64 -12.41
C GLN A 129 -0.56 5.63 -13.93
N MET A 130 0.22 4.88 -14.71
CA MET A 130 -0.01 4.72 -16.15
C MET A 130 -1.30 3.93 -16.44
N ALA A 131 -1.54 2.86 -15.69
CA ALA A 131 -2.78 2.09 -15.77
C ALA A 131 -4.00 2.97 -15.47
N LYS A 132 -3.93 3.82 -14.43
CA LYS A 132 -5.02 4.75 -14.08
C LYS A 132 -5.33 5.72 -15.21
N ARG A 133 -4.30 6.35 -15.79
CA ARG A 133 -4.48 7.21 -16.97
C ARG A 133 -5.14 6.48 -18.13
N TRP A 134 -4.72 5.26 -18.46
CA TRP A 134 -5.35 4.50 -19.54
C TRP A 134 -6.82 4.15 -19.29
N VAL A 135 -7.22 3.96 -18.03
CA VAL A 135 -8.63 3.78 -17.66
C VAL A 135 -9.40 5.10 -17.83
N GLU A 136 -8.84 6.22 -17.34
CA GLU A 136 -9.45 7.55 -17.45
C GLU A 136 -9.59 8.01 -18.92
N ASP A 137 -8.60 7.68 -19.76
CA ASP A 137 -8.59 7.90 -21.20
C ASP A 137 -9.57 6.98 -21.96
N GLY A 138 -10.29 6.08 -21.27
CA GLY A 138 -11.28 5.17 -21.86
C GLY A 138 -10.69 4.05 -22.73
N ARG A 139 -9.37 3.78 -22.62
CA ARG A 139 -8.67 2.86 -23.56
C ARG A 139 -9.07 1.39 -23.46
N ILE A 140 -9.81 1.02 -22.42
CA ILE A 140 -10.35 -0.33 -22.23
C ILE A 140 -11.88 -0.38 -22.16
N GLY A 141 -12.56 0.74 -22.42
CA GLY A 141 -14.00 0.86 -22.20
C GLY A 141 -14.35 0.85 -20.71
N GLU A 142 -15.52 0.32 -20.36
CA GLU A 142 -15.98 0.23 -18.96
C GLU A 142 -15.23 -0.88 -18.21
N VAL A 143 -14.77 -0.60 -16.98
CA VAL A 143 -14.11 -1.59 -16.12
C VAL A 143 -15.14 -2.62 -15.64
N ILE A 144 -14.90 -3.91 -15.93
CA ILE A 144 -15.79 -5.02 -15.57
C ILE A 144 -15.14 -6.05 -14.64
N ARG A 145 -13.81 -6.04 -14.52
CA ARG A 145 -13.11 -6.91 -13.57
C ARG A 145 -11.79 -6.29 -13.12
N VAL A 146 -11.51 -6.39 -11.84
CA VAL A 146 -10.19 -6.13 -11.25
C VAL A 146 -9.72 -7.41 -10.58
N HIS A 147 -8.52 -7.85 -10.93
CA HIS A 147 -7.90 -9.05 -10.36
C HIS A 147 -6.53 -8.73 -9.79
N ARG A 148 -6.27 -9.25 -8.59
CA ARG A 148 -5.04 -9.08 -7.85
C ARG A 148 -4.46 -10.43 -7.48
N GLU A 149 -3.16 -10.60 -7.71
CA GLU A 149 -2.42 -11.77 -7.22
C GLU A 149 -1.28 -11.27 -6.33
N PHE A 150 -1.18 -11.84 -5.14
CA PHE A 150 0.00 -11.77 -4.31
C PHE A 150 0.45 -13.19 -3.97
N LEU A 151 1.41 -13.68 -4.74
CA LEU A 151 2.02 -14.99 -4.59
C LEU A 151 3.42 -14.80 -4.00
N THR A 152 3.72 -15.55 -2.94
CA THR A 152 4.97 -15.42 -2.22
C THR A 152 5.32 -16.68 -1.45
N HIS A 153 6.49 -16.67 -0.80
CA HIS A 153 6.98 -17.75 0.04
C HIS A 153 7.99 -17.21 1.07
N ALA A 154 8.25 -18.00 2.11
CA ALA A 154 9.01 -17.56 3.28
C ALA A 154 10.45 -17.12 2.99
N SER A 155 11.10 -17.59 1.91
CA SER A 155 12.48 -17.19 1.61
C SER A 155 12.62 -15.79 1.02
N VAL A 156 11.52 -15.20 0.52
CA VAL A 156 11.50 -13.84 -0.06
C VAL A 156 10.65 -12.86 0.73
N ASP A 157 9.69 -13.35 1.52
CA ASP A 157 8.88 -12.52 2.42
C ASP A 157 9.33 -12.69 3.88
N ARG A 158 10.12 -11.73 4.34
CA ARG A 158 10.61 -11.65 5.74
C ARG A 158 9.50 -11.65 6.80
N MET A 159 8.27 -11.27 6.43
CA MET A 159 7.13 -11.26 7.36
C MET A 159 6.45 -12.63 7.48
N LEU A 160 6.90 -13.63 6.73
CA LEU A 160 6.57 -15.05 6.90
C LEU A 160 7.67 -15.82 7.65
N VAL A 161 8.79 -15.17 7.99
CA VAL A 161 9.93 -15.81 8.64
C VAL A 161 9.75 -15.78 10.16
N GLY A 162 9.75 -16.95 10.76
CA GLY A 162 9.72 -17.13 12.20
C GLY A 162 8.32 -17.02 12.79
N GLU A 163 7.91 -18.05 13.52
CA GLU A 163 6.58 -18.17 14.13
C GLU A 163 6.21 -16.98 15.03
N GLY A 164 7.19 -16.36 15.68
CA GLY A 164 7.00 -15.22 16.57
C GLY A 164 6.84 -13.86 15.88
N HIS A 165 6.91 -13.78 14.54
CA HIS A 165 6.81 -12.50 13.83
C HIS A 165 5.44 -11.84 14.04
N TRP A 166 5.41 -10.52 14.25
CA TRP A 166 4.21 -9.79 14.67
C TRP A 166 3.05 -9.83 13.66
N SER A 167 3.36 -10.01 12.37
CA SER A 167 2.38 -10.13 11.27
C SER A 167 1.45 -11.33 11.45
N HIS A 168 1.94 -12.43 12.03
CA HIS A 168 1.15 -13.63 12.30
C HIS A 168 0.08 -13.42 13.37
N ARG A 169 0.26 -12.39 14.23
CA ARG A 169 -0.68 -12.03 15.29
C ARG A 169 -1.77 -11.06 14.85
N LEU A 170 -1.73 -10.57 13.62
CA LEU A 170 -2.81 -9.74 13.07
C LEU A 170 -4.07 -10.58 12.82
N PRO A 171 -5.28 -9.99 12.82
CA PRO A 171 -6.48 -10.65 12.32
C PRO A 171 -6.24 -11.17 10.90
N GLY A 172 -6.60 -12.40 10.55
CA GLY A 172 -6.28 -12.97 9.23
C GLY A 172 -4.78 -13.15 8.92
N GLY A 173 -3.90 -12.94 9.91
CA GLY A 173 -2.46 -13.19 9.85
C GLY A 173 -1.68 -12.30 8.88
N ARG A 174 -0.65 -12.88 8.24
CA ARG A 174 0.25 -12.16 7.32
C ARG A 174 -0.49 -11.40 6.22
N TRP A 175 -1.60 -11.95 5.72
CA TRP A 175 -2.32 -11.34 4.63
C TRP A 175 -2.99 -10.02 5.03
N PHE A 176 -3.35 -9.82 6.30
CA PHE A 176 -3.91 -8.56 6.76
C PHE A 176 -2.97 -7.37 6.61
N GLU A 177 -1.66 -7.59 6.78
CA GLU A 177 -0.65 -6.56 6.59
C GLU A 177 -0.61 -6.04 5.14
N THR A 178 -0.89 -6.91 4.17
CA THR A 178 -0.78 -6.58 2.74
C THR A 178 -2.11 -6.27 2.08
N MET A 179 -3.20 -6.83 2.59
CA MET A 179 -4.57 -6.69 2.08
C MET A 179 -4.98 -5.24 1.80
N PRO A 180 -4.57 -4.20 2.56
CA PRO A 180 -4.84 -2.81 2.19
C PRO A 180 -4.44 -2.49 0.74
N HIS A 181 -3.30 -2.98 0.25
CA HIS A 181 -2.85 -2.77 -1.14
C HIS A 181 -3.85 -3.31 -2.16
N GLU A 182 -4.48 -4.45 -1.87
CA GLU A 182 -5.46 -5.06 -2.76
C GLU A 182 -6.77 -4.27 -2.75
N LEU A 183 -7.18 -3.81 -1.57
CA LEU A 183 -8.43 -3.10 -1.36
C LEU A 183 -8.42 -1.69 -1.96
N TYR A 184 -7.42 -0.86 -1.62
CA TYR A 184 -7.40 0.52 -2.12
C TYR A 184 -7.14 0.59 -3.63
N LEU A 185 -6.35 -0.34 -4.20
CA LEU A 185 -6.14 -0.35 -5.66
C LEU A 185 -7.42 -0.77 -6.36
N THR A 186 -8.11 -1.79 -5.85
CA THR A 186 -9.40 -2.19 -6.42
C THR A 186 -10.43 -1.09 -6.34
N HIS A 187 -10.52 -0.41 -5.19
CA HIS A 187 -11.36 0.79 -5.04
C HIS A 187 -11.00 1.87 -6.07
N TRP A 188 -9.71 2.13 -6.29
CA TRP A 188 -9.26 3.20 -7.18
C TRP A 188 -9.60 2.96 -8.67
N PHE A 189 -9.73 1.69 -9.08
CA PHE A 189 -10.07 1.31 -10.46
C PHE A 189 -11.55 0.98 -10.67
N ALA A 190 -12.22 0.37 -9.68
CA ALA A 190 -13.59 -0.15 -9.83
C ALA A 190 -14.63 0.62 -8.99
N GLY A 191 -14.20 1.54 -8.12
CA GLY A 191 -15.05 2.09 -7.07
C GLY A 191 -15.28 1.08 -5.94
N PRO A 192 -16.19 1.40 -5.00
CA PRO A 192 -16.50 0.50 -3.88
C PRO A 192 -17.17 -0.78 -4.38
N LEU A 193 -16.70 -1.92 -3.89
CA LEU A 193 -17.28 -3.25 -4.14
C LEU A 193 -17.65 -3.90 -2.80
N GLU A 194 -18.65 -4.78 -2.81
CA GLU A 194 -19.10 -5.49 -1.61
C GLU A 194 -18.44 -6.87 -1.50
N LEU A 195 -18.25 -7.36 -0.27
CA LEU A 195 -17.73 -8.71 -0.05
C LEU A 195 -18.76 -9.75 -0.49
N ALA A 196 -18.43 -10.57 -1.48
CA ALA A 196 -19.28 -11.68 -1.92
C ALA A 196 -18.89 -13.00 -1.26
N SER A 197 -17.59 -13.32 -1.23
CA SER A 197 -17.10 -14.54 -0.59
C SER A 197 -15.63 -14.44 -0.22
N VAL A 198 -15.24 -15.23 0.78
CA VAL A 198 -13.85 -15.52 1.13
C VAL A 198 -13.70 -17.04 1.19
N THR A 199 -12.57 -17.55 0.71
CA THR A 199 -12.14 -18.92 0.94
C THR A 199 -10.71 -18.86 1.45
N ALA A 200 -10.47 -19.40 2.64
CA ALA A 200 -9.15 -19.42 3.26
C ALA A 200 -8.80 -20.83 3.70
N LEU A 201 -7.54 -21.19 3.51
CA LEU A 201 -6.97 -22.46 3.97
C LEU A 201 -5.70 -22.19 4.76
N ARG A 202 -5.45 -23.09 5.71
CA ARG A 202 -4.14 -23.32 6.30
C ARG A 202 -3.65 -24.68 5.83
N THR A 203 -2.78 -24.71 4.83
CA THR A 203 -2.28 -25.97 4.30
C THR A 203 -1.25 -26.62 5.23
N PRO A 204 -0.95 -27.93 5.08
CA PRO A 204 0.13 -28.58 5.83
C PRO A 204 1.52 -27.96 5.60
N SER A 205 1.72 -27.24 4.49
CA SER A 205 2.98 -26.55 4.18
C SER A 205 3.01 -25.09 4.61
N ALA A 206 1.98 -24.61 5.32
CA ALA A 206 1.90 -23.24 5.78
C ALA A 206 3.17 -22.83 6.55
N PRO A 207 3.72 -21.63 6.30
CA PRO A 207 4.83 -21.12 7.09
C PRO A 207 4.50 -21.17 8.60
N PRO A 208 5.48 -21.51 9.47
CA PRO A 208 5.25 -21.55 10.91
C PRO A 208 4.63 -20.25 11.45
N GLY A 209 3.58 -20.37 12.27
CA GLY A 209 2.81 -19.23 12.78
C GLY A 209 1.80 -18.61 11.80
N ALA A 210 1.81 -18.95 10.51
CA ALA A 210 0.81 -18.44 9.57
C ALA A 210 -0.58 -18.97 9.91
N ARG A 211 -1.54 -18.03 10.06
CA ARG A 211 -2.96 -18.32 10.25
C ARG A 211 -3.59 -18.91 8.98
N ALA A 212 -3.35 -18.28 7.84
CA ALA A 212 -3.72 -18.78 6.53
C ALA A 212 -2.56 -18.54 5.57
N ASP A 213 -2.43 -19.42 4.59
CA ASP A 213 -1.40 -19.42 3.56
C ASP A 213 -1.98 -19.47 2.14
N GLU A 214 -3.25 -19.83 1.99
CA GLU A 214 -4.01 -19.67 0.74
C GLU A 214 -5.30 -18.91 1.03
N VAL A 215 -5.52 -17.80 0.32
CA VAL A 215 -6.75 -17.00 0.47
C VAL A 215 -7.23 -16.52 -0.90
N VAL A 216 -8.52 -16.73 -1.17
CA VAL A 216 -9.23 -16.18 -2.33
C VAL A 216 -10.39 -15.34 -1.84
N VAL A 217 -10.52 -14.13 -2.38
CA VAL A 217 -11.65 -13.23 -2.08
C VAL A 217 -12.33 -12.80 -3.37
N VAL A 218 -13.65 -12.79 -3.35
CA VAL A 218 -14.49 -12.25 -4.42
C VAL A 218 -15.26 -11.06 -3.89
N LEU A 219 -15.15 -9.95 -4.61
CA LEU A 219 -15.90 -8.73 -4.39
C LEU A 219 -16.87 -8.51 -5.54
N ARG A 220 -18.06 -7.98 -5.26
CA ARG A 220 -19.11 -7.74 -6.24
C ARG A 220 -19.58 -6.29 -6.20
N GLY A 221 -19.64 -5.66 -7.35
CA GLY A 221 -20.40 -4.44 -7.59
C GLY A 221 -21.46 -4.67 -8.67
N GLU A 222 -22.15 -3.61 -9.07
CA GLU A 222 -23.19 -3.69 -10.10
C GLU A 222 -22.64 -4.11 -11.48
N ARG A 223 -21.46 -3.58 -11.84
CA ARG A 223 -20.85 -3.76 -13.17
C ARG A 223 -19.45 -4.39 -13.13
N CYS A 224 -18.85 -4.51 -11.95
CA CYS A 224 -17.49 -5.00 -11.79
C CYS A 224 -17.40 -6.11 -10.74
N ILE A 225 -16.57 -7.12 -11.03
CA ILE A 225 -16.15 -8.14 -10.05
C ILE A 225 -14.70 -7.89 -9.67
N GLY A 226 -14.43 -7.82 -8.37
CA GLY A 226 -13.08 -7.80 -7.80
C GLY A 226 -12.67 -9.21 -7.39
N THR A 227 -11.42 -9.59 -7.60
CA THR A 227 -10.90 -10.88 -7.11
C THR A 227 -9.49 -10.73 -6.58
N PHE A 228 -9.23 -11.28 -5.39
CA PHE A 228 -7.91 -11.33 -4.78
C PHE A 228 -7.49 -12.78 -4.64
N GLN A 229 -6.23 -13.04 -4.96
CA GLN A 229 -5.59 -14.31 -4.70
C GLN A 229 -4.31 -14.07 -3.91
N PHE A 230 -4.21 -14.69 -2.75
CA PHE A 230 -3.02 -14.71 -1.92
C PHE A 230 -2.55 -16.16 -1.74
N SER A 231 -1.26 -16.37 -1.95
CA SER A 231 -0.58 -17.63 -1.65
C SER A 231 0.75 -17.33 -0.97
N ALA A 232 1.02 -17.99 0.14
CA ALA A 232 2.30 -17.98 0.84
C ALA A 232 3.12 -19.26 0.59
N ASN A 233 2.66 -20.14 -0.31
CA ASN A 233 3.34 -21.38 -0.70
C ASN A 233 3.89 -21.34 -2.13
N CYS A 234 3.81 -20.20 -2.81
CA CYS A 234 4.19 -20.11 -4.20
C CYS A 234 5.70 -19.80 -4.33
N GLN A 235 6.44 -20.72 -4.94
CA GLN A 235 7.86 -20.49 -5.28
C GLN A 235 8.06 -19.28 -6.20
N GLN A 236 7.04 -18.91 -6.99
CA GLN A 236 7.06 -17.66 -7.74
C GLN A 236 6.66 -16.50 -6.83
N ASN A 237 7.53 -15.50 -6.72
CA ASN A 237 7.16 -14.23 -6.12
C ASN A 237 6.50 -13.34 -7.18
N ARG A 238 5.19 -13.11 -7.05
CA ARG A 238 4.40 -12.39 -8.05
C ARG A 238 3.43 -11.44 -7.37
N ARG A 239 3.42 -10.18 -7.82
CA ARG A 239 2.45 -9.17 -7.40
C ARG A 239 1.87 -8.49 -8.61
N THR A 240 0.62 -8.80 -8.96
CA THR A 240 0.02 -8.34 -10.21
C THR A 240 -1.31 -7.66 -9.99
N LEU A 241 -1.62 -6.77 -10.93
CA LEU A 241 -2.92 -6.11 -11.07
C LEU A 241 -3.37 -6.29 -12.51
N THR A 242 -4.51 -6.92 -12.71
CA THR A 242 -5.18 -6.95 -14.00
C THR A 242 -6.48 -6.15 -13.91
N ILE A 243 -6.68 -5.25 -14.87
CA ILE A 243 -7.92 -4.49 -15.05
C ILE A 243 -8.47 -4.88 -16.41
N GLN A 244 -9.63 -5.53 -16.40
CA GLN A 244 -10.36 -5.89 -17.60
C GLN A 244 -11.46 -4.86 -17.83
N GLY A 245 -11.48 -4.28 -19.01
CA GLY A 245 -12.60 -3.50 -19.49
C GLY A 245 -13.32 -4.18 -20.65
N THR A 246 -14.41 -3.58 -21.11
CA THR A 246 -15.25 -4.10 -22.21
C THR A 246 -14.52 -4.19 -23.56
N THR A 247 -13.49 -3.37 -23.79
CA THR A 247 -12.77 -3.30 -25.08
C THR A 247 -11.26 -3.53 -24.96
N GLY A 248 -10.73 -3.74 -23.76
CA GLY A 248 -9.30 -3.97 -23.55
C GLY A 248 -8.95 -4.47 -22.16
N ARG A 249 -7.65 -4.71 -21.96
CA ARG A 249 -7.07 -5.21 -20.70
C ARG A 249 -5.79 -4.47 -20.38
N ILE A 250 -5.62 -4.09 -19.12
CA ILE A 250 -4.36 -3.63 -18.57
C ILE A 250 -3.84 -4.71 -17.62
N ALA A 251 -2.56 -5.07 -17.75
CA ALA A 251 -1.86 -5.96 -16.84
C ALA A 251 -0.64 -5.22 -16.29
N VAL A 252 -0.51 -5.16 -14.97
CA VAL A 252 0.60 -4.54 -14.26
C VAL A 252 1.33 -5.58 -13.44
N ASP A 253 2.64 -5.65 -13.62
CA ASP A 253 3.55 -6.33 -12.70
C ASP A 253 4.12 -5.27 -11.74
N MET A 254 3.71 -5.38 -10.48
CA MET A 254 4.01 -4.41 -9.43
C MET A 254 5.44 -4.55 -8.91
N LEU A 255 6.08 -5.72 -9.08
CA LEU A 255 7.46 -5.94 -8.66
C LEU A 255 8.45 -5.32 -9.65
N SER A 256 8.17 -5.46 -10.95
CA SER A 256 8.98 -4.84 -12.01
C SER A 256 8.56 -3.40 -12.37
N ASP A 257 7.48 -2.90 -11.75
CA ASP A 257 6.85 -1.60 -12.02
C ASP A 257 6.59 -1.40 -13.53
N PHE A 258 6.03 -2.43 -14.18
CA PHE A 258 5.74 -2.44 -15.61
C PHE A 258 4.24 -2.66 -15.86
N ALA A 259 3.68 -1.92 -16.83
CA ALA A 259 2.29 -2.07 -17.25
C ALA A 259 2.18 -2.30 -18.76
N HIS A 260 1.28 -3.20 -19.13
CA HIS A 260 0.98 -3.58 -20.50
C HIS A 260 -0.51 -3.37 -20.78
N LEU A 261 -0.81 -2.66 -21.87
CA LEU A 261 -2.17 -2.50 -22.39
C LEU A 261 -2.37 -3.35 -23.64
N SER A 262 -3.48 -4.08 -23.68
CA SER A 262 -3.96 -4.84 -24.82
C SER A 262 -5.36 -4.37 -25.21
N THR A 263 -5.56 -3.97 -26.46
CA THR A 263 -6.86 -3.54 -27.00
C THR A 263 -7.41 -4.53 -28.03
N GLN A 264 -8.71 -4.47 -28.37
CA GLN A 264 -9.29 -5.32 -29.41
C GLN A 264 -8.59 -5.18 -30.78
N THR A 265 -8.10 -3.98 -31.12
CA THR A 265 -7.38 -3.70 -32.37
C THR A 265 -6.07 -4.48 -32.45
N ASP A 266 -5.36 -4.63 -31.32
CA ASP A 266 -4.14 -5.44 -31.21
C ASP A 266 -4.41 -6.92 -31.47
N GLY A 267 -5.59 -7.42 -31.05
CA GLY A 267 -5.99 -8.82 -31.24
C GLY A 267 -6.18 -9.24 -32.69
N ARG A 268 -6.62 -8.32 -33.57
CA ARG A 268 -6.75 -8.58 -35.01
C ARG A 268 -5.38 -8.66 -35.69
N LEU A 269 -4.47 -7.75 -35.34
CA LEU A 269 -3.11 -7.73 -35.86
C LEU A 269 -2.31 -8.97 -35.41
N LYS A 270 -2.46 -9.39 -34.14
CA LYS A 270 -1.84 -10.63 -33.60
C LYS A 270 -2.27 -11.91 -34.32
N ARG A 271 -3.54 -12.00 -34.75
CA ARG A 271 -4.01 -13.15 -35.55
C ARG A 271 -3.41 -13.17 -36.96
N ALA A 272 -3.10 -11.99 -37.53
CA ALA A 272 -2.57 -11.89 -38.89
C ALA A 272 -1.05 -12.15 -38.99
N VAL A 273 -0.26 -11.77 -37.98
CA VAL A 273 1.23 -11.84 -38.02
C VAL A 273 1.80 -12.92 -37.09
N GLY A 274 0.95 -13.66 -36.37
CA GLY A 274 1.36 -14.63 -35.35
C GLY A 274 1.64 -13.95 -34.01
N GLY A 275 0.79 -14.21 -33.01
CA GLY A 275 0.78 -13.49 -31.74
C GLY A 275 2.12 -13.48 -30.99
N ALA A 276 2.88 -14.58 -31.05
CA ALA A 276 4.18 -14.69 -30.39
C ALA A 276 5.25 -13.76 -30.99
N ILE A 277 5.23 -13.56 -32.32
CA ILE A 277 6.21 -12.71 -33.03
C ILE A 277 5.93 -11.23 -32.75
N LEU A 278 4.65 -10.84 -32.80
CA LEU A 278 4.22 -9.49 -32.45
C LEU A 278 4.45 -9.18 -30.97
N ASP A 279 4.18 -10.12 -30.07
CA ASP A 279 4.41 -9.92 -28.63
C ASP A 279 5.89 -9.80 -28.29
N ALA A 280 6.76 -10.62 -28.88
CA ALA A 280 8.20 -10.47 -28.72
C ALA A 280 8.70 -9.12 -29.27
N GLY A 281 8.27 -8.75 -30.47
CA GLY A 281 8.65 -7.48 -31.12
C GLY A 281 8.14 -6.25 -30.38
N GLN A 282 6.87 -6.22 -29.97
CA GLN A 282 6.29 -5.11 -29.21
C GLN A 282 6.87 -5.02 -27.79
N THR A 283 7.14 -6.16 -27.15
CA THR A 283 7.82 -6.18 -25.85
C THR A 283 9.24 -5.62 -25.99
N LEU A 284 10.00 -6.00 -27.01
CA LEU A 284 11.34 -5.44 -27.26
C LEU A 284 11.31 -3.95 -27.59
N LEU A 285 10.42 -3.52 -28.48
CA LEU A 285 10.28 -2.12 -28.91
C LEU A 285 9.76 -1.21 -27.80
N ARG A 286 8.84 -1.67 -26.95
CA ARG A 286 8.33 -0.89 -25.81
C ARG A 286 9.24 -0.99 -24.58
N ALA A 287 9.98 -2.08 -24.41
CA ALA A 287 10.95 -2.22 -23.34
C ALA A 287 12.23 -1.40 -23.60
N ALA A 288 12.61 -1.12 -24.85
CA ALA A 288 13.86 -0.41 -25.13
C ALA A 288 13.89 1.05 -24.59
N PRO A 289 12.88 1.92 -24.83
CA PRO A 289 12.86 3.26 -24.25
C PRO A 289 12.63 3.23 -22.74
N ASP A 290 11.77 2.32 -22.26
CA ASP A 290 11.40 2.27 -20.85
C ASP A 290 12.49 1.65 -19.96
N ARG A 291 13.24 0.64 -20.42
CA ARG A 291 14.41 0.11 -19.70
C ARG A 291 15.58 1.09 -19.69
N GLY A 292 15.81 1.81 -20.79
CA GLY A 292 16.83 2.87 -20.85
C GLY A 292 16.51 4.02 -19.89
N ARG A 293 15.27 4.54 -19.92
CA ARG A 293 14.78 5.51 -18.93
C ARG A 293 14.77 4.97 -17.52
N TYR A 294 14.47 3.68 -17.30
CA TYR A 294 14.41 3.06 -15.98
C TYR A 294 15.79 2.87 -15.36
N GLY A 295 16.77 2.40 -16.13
CA GLY A 295 18.17 2.36 -15.70
C GLY A 295 18.65 3.75 -15.32
N LEU A 296 18.36 4.76 -16.17
CA LEU A 296 18.69 6.15 -15.89
C LEU A 296 17.95 6.71 -14.67
N GLN A 297 16.65 6.44 -14.49
CA GLN A 297 15.84 6.91 -13.37
C GLN A 297 16.24 6.26 -12.05
N ARG A 298 16.56 4.95 -12.06
CA ARG A 298 17.06 4.23 -10.89
C ARG A 298 18.45 4.71 -10.49
N LEU A 299 19.32 4.99 -11.47
CA LEU A 299 20.64 5.59 -11.26
C LEU A 299 20.56 7.07 -10.83
N GLN A 300 19.54 7.81 -11.30
CA GLN A 300 19.28 9.21 -10.94
C GLN A 300 18.43 9.37 -9.67
N GLY A 301 18.05 8.27 -9.00
CA GLY A 301 17.21 8.32 -7.79
C GLY A 301 15.82 8.93 -8.02
N LEU A 302 15.29 8.85 -9.25
CA LEU A 302 13.99 9.37 -9.68
C LEU A 302 12.83 8.59 -9.02
N GLN A 303 12.55 9.06 -7.81
CA GLN A 303 11.32 9.08 -7.02
C GLN A 303 10.63 7.75 -6.69
N SER A 304 11.02 7.20 -5.53
CA SER A 304 10.28 6.18 -4.76
C SER A 304 8.78 6.53 -4.65
N PRO A 305 7.86 5.55 -4.67
CA PRO A 305 6.45 5.79 -4.43
C PRO A 305 6.16 6.54 -3.11
N HIS A 306 6.97 6.34 -2.07
CA HIS A 306 6.89 7.08 -0.79
C HIS A 306 7.17 8.58 -0.98
N LEU A 307 8.13 8.92 -1.84
CA LEU A 307 8.41 10.33 -2.14
C LEU A 307 7.22 10.98 -2.84
N ARG A 308 6.61 10.29 -3.81
CA ARG A 308 5.49 10.86 -4.57
C ARG A 308 4.25 11.08 -3.70
N ILE A 309 3.92 10.14 -2.82
CA ILE A 309 2.78 10.30 -1.91
C ILE A 309 3.02 11.42 -0.87
N ILE A 310 4.23 11.48 -0.28
CA ILE A 310 4.59 12.54 0.67
C ILE A 310 4.63 13.92 -0.02
N GLN A 311 5.13 14.01 -1.25
CA GLN A 311 5.06 15.25 -2.03
C GLN A 311 3.62 15.65 -2.38
N SER A 312 2.75 14.68 -2.67
CA SER A 312 1.32 14.93 -2.90
C SER A 312 0.64 15.47 -1.64
N LEU A 313 0.92 14.87 -0.49
CA LEU A 313 0.46 15.40 0.81
C LEU A 313 1.00 16.80 1.06
N GLY A 314 2.30 17.02 0.83
CA GLY A 314 2.93 18.31 1.06
C GLY A 314 2.28 19.44 0.25
N LYS A 315 1.93 19.16 -1.01
CA LYS A 315 1.12 20.07 -1.83
C LYS A 315 -0.26 20.27 -1.22
N SER A 316 -0.97 19.20 -0.86
CA SER A 316 -2.33 19.28 -0.31
C SER A 316 -2.40 20.13 0.97
N LEU A 317 -1.42 19.97 1.87
CA LEU A 317 -1.30 20.77 3.11
C LEU A 317 -1.07 22.26 2.83
N GLN A 318 -0.50 22.60 1.68
CA GLN A 318 -0.32 23.98 1.21
C GLN A 318 -1.52 24.50 0.41
N GLY A 319 -2.63 23.75 0.37
CA GLY A 319 -3.82 24.08 -0.43
C GLY A 319 -3.63 23.85 -1.94
N LEU A 320 -2.62 23.06 -2.33
CA LEU A 320 -2.30 22.76 -3.73
C LEU A 320 -2.61 21.29 -4.04
N GLY A 321 -3.39 21.04 -5.09
CA GLY A 321 -3.69 19.67 -5.52
C GLY A 321 -4.59 18.88 -4.58
N GLU A 322 -4.75 17.59 -4.88
CA GLU A 322 -5.69 16.70 -4.21
C GLU A 322 -5.05 15.92 -3.05
N GLU A 323 -5.89 15.47 -2.14
CA GLU A 323 -5.50 14.58 -1.06
C GLU A 323 -5.08 13.20 -1.62
N PRO A 324 -3.86 12.70 -1.31
CA PRO A 324 -3.33 11.48 -1.94
C PRO A 324 -4.12 10.21 -1.59
N THR A 325 -4.70 10.18 -0.40
CA THR A 325 -5.51 9.08 0.12
C THR A 325 -6.83 9.62 0.67
N PRO A 326 -7.84 9.79 -0.20
CA PRO A 326 -9.15 10.29 0.21
C PRO A 326 -9.75 9.44 1.34
N PHE A 327 -10.36 10.10 2.32
CA PHE A 327 -10.90 9.43 3.51
C PHE A 327 -11.85 8.27 3.18
N ALA A 328 -12.73 8.42 2.19
CA ALA A 328 -13.68 7.38 1.79
C ALA A 328 -12.98 6.09 1.28
N GLU A 329 -11.85 6.22 0.57
CA GLU A 329 -11.05 5.07 0.13
C GLU A 329 -10.40 4.36 1.32
N VAL A 330 -9.90 5.14 2.29
CA VAL A 330 -9.28 4.61 3.51
C VAL A 330 -10.31 3.88 4.36
N ASP A 331 -11.48 4.50 4.61
CA ASP A 331 -12.58 3.91 5.36
C ASP A 331 -13.06 2.61 4.71
N TYR A 332 -13.25 2.61 3.39
CA TYR A 332 -13.57 1.42 2.61
C TYR A 332 -12.55 0.30 2.83
N ALA A 333 -11.26 0.59 2.67
CA ALA A 333 -10.21 -0.41 2.79
C ALA A 333 -10.11 -0.99 4.21
N ILE A 334 -10.28 -0.17 5.25
CA ILE A 334 -10.24 -0.64 6.63
C ILE A 334 -11.44 -1.52 6.95
N ARG A 335 -12.67 -1.06 6.64
CA ARG A 335 -13.89 -1.79 6.99
C ARG A 335 -14.03 -3.10 6.21
N LEU A 336 -13.74 -3.08 4.91
CA LEU A 336 -13.79 -4.29 4.10
C LEU A 336 -12.66 -5.25 4.51
N GLY A 337 -11.49 -4.71 4.84
CA GLY A 337 -10.38 -5.50 5.38
C GLY A 337 -10.74 -6.22 6.67
N ASP A 338 -11.35 -5.54 7.65
CA ASP A 338 -11.81 -6.16 8.90
C ASP A 338 -12.81 -7.31 8.65
N LYS A 339 -13.81 -7.09 7.79
CA LYS A 339 -14.78 -8.14 7.41
C LYS A 339 -14.11 -9.37 6.82
N ILE A 340 -13.19 -9.16 5.89
CA ILE A 340 -12.45 -10.24 5.24
C ILE A 340 -11.58 -10.99 6.27
N ALA A 341 -10.86 -10.27 7.14
CA ALA A 341 -9.99 -10.86 8.14
C ALA A 341 -10.75 -11.77 9.12
N ARG A 342 -11.90 -11.31 9.63
CA ARG A 342 -12.78 -12.10 10.50
C ARG A 342 -13.27 -13.37 9.82
N GLU A 343 -13.57 -13.30 8.52
CA GLU A 343 -14.01 -14.46 7.76
C GLU A 343 -12.89 -15.49 7.57
N ILE A 344 -11.65 -15.05 7.36
CA ILE A 344 -10.48 -15.94 7.32
C ILE A 344 -10.30 -16.65 8.65
N ASP A 345 -10.24 -15.89 9.76
CA ASP A 345 -10.04 -16.45 11.09
C ASP A 345 -11.13 -17.49 11.41
N ARG A 346 -12.40 -17.19 11.08
CA ARG A 346 -13.53 -18.11 11.24
C ARG A 346 -13.36 -19.42 10.45
N GLN A 347 -12.85 -19.37 9.22
CA GLN A 347 -12.68 -20.57 8.39
C GLN A 347 -11.51 -21.43 8.88
N VAL A 348 -10.40 -20.81 9.25
CA VAL A 348 -9.22 -21.50 9.76
C VAL A 348 -9.49 -22.17 11.11
N GLU A 349 -10.21 -21.49 12.01
CA GLU A 349 -10.57 -22.05 13.32
C GLU A 349 -11.49 -23.28 13.18
N ARG A 350 -12.45 -23.25 12.25
CA ARG A 350 -13.35 -24.38 11.97
C ARG A 350 -12.67 -25.58 11.30
N GLY A 351 -11.65 -25.33 10.49
CA GLY A 351 -10.87 -26.39 9.82
C GLY A 351 -9.80 -27.04 10.70
N SER A 352 -9.63 -26.55 11.93
CA SER A 352 -8.64 -27.07 12.89
C SER A 352 -9.24 -28.09 13.89
N VAL A 353 -10.48 -28.55 13.66
CA VAL A 353 -11.21 -29.54 14.49
C VAL A 353 -11.13 -30.93 13.88
#